data_AF-A0A1M6ZFV9-F1
#
_entry.id   AF-A0A1M6ZFV9-F1
#
_cell.length_a   1.000
_cell.length_b   1.000
_cell.length_c   1.000
_cell.angle_alpha   90.00
_cell.angle_beta   90.00
_cell.angle_gamma   90.00
#
_symmetry.space_group_name_H-M   'P 1'
#
loop_
_entity.id
_entity.type
_entity.pdbx_description
1 polymer ?
#
loop_
_entity_poly.entity_id
_entity_poly.type
_entity_poly.pdbx_seq_one_letter_code
_entity_poly.pdbx_strand_id
1 'polypeptide(L)'
;MNKVNFYQKKYEALEIFYGWVDQGSEYDVAVEQSIYYNKQMDELDEIILNITIATRFSRCGKTISDKFKNRLENIISKYKTMNLEKYWLTDDEMTVLNEEVEEIEGIMC
;
A
#
# COMPACT_ATOMS: atom_id res chain seq x y z
N MET A 1 1.60 2.19 22.20
CA MET A 1 2.06 0.99 21.48
C MET A 1 0.91 0.60 20.57
N ASN A 2 1.03 0.87 19.27
CA ASN A 2 -0.12 0.87 18.36
C ASN A 2 -0.24 -0.51 17.71
N LYS A 3 -1.09 -1.36 18.29
CA LYS A 3 -1.54 -2.58 17.62
C LYS A 3 -2.19 -2.15 16.29
N VAL A 4 -1.66 -2.64 15.18
CA VAL A 4 -2.24 -2.37 13.86
C VAL A 4 -3.35 -3.37 13.61
N ASN A 5 -4.49 -2.88 13.10
CA ASN A 5 -5.56 -3.74 12.61
C ASN A 5 -5.37 -3.89 11.09
N PHE A 6 -4.62 -4.90 10.68
CA PHE A 6 -4.13 -5.06 9.30
C PHE A 6 -5.26 -5.01 8.26
N TYR A 7 -6.27 -5.87 8.41
CA TYR A 7 -7.37 -5.93 7.44
C TYR A 7 -8.22 -4.65 7.43
N GLN A 8 -8.42 -4.02 8.58
CA GLN A 8 -9.08 -2.71 8.64
C GLN A 8 -8.28 -1.65 7.87
N LYS A 9 -6.95 -1.64 8.01
CA LYS A 9 -6.08 -0.69 7.29
C LYS A 9 -6.08 -0.92 5.78
N LYS A 10 -6.13 -2.17 5.34
CA LYS A 10 -6.31 -2.49 3.92
C LYS A 10 -7.67 -1.99 3.40
N TYR A 11 -8.73 -2.20 4.17
CA TYR A 11 -10.06 -1.72 3.82
C TYR A 11 -10.08 -0.19 3.69
N GLU A 12 -9.55 0.54 4.69
CA GLU A 12 -9.41 2.00 4.68
C GLU A 12 -8.60 2.47 3.47
N ALA A 13 -7.49 1.81 3.15
CA ALA A 13 -6.67 2.12 1.98
C ALA A 13 -7.45 2.02 0.67
N LEU A 14 -8.27 0.98 0.52
CA LEU A 14 -9.11 0.80 -0.65
C LEU A 14 -10.26 1.82 -0.71
N GLU A 15 -10.91 2.11 0.42
CA GLU A 15 -11.95 3.14 0.47
C GLU A 15 -11.42 4.52 0.08
N ILE A 16 -10.24 4.90 0.59
CA ILE A 16 -9.59 6.17 0.23
C ILE A 16 -9.30 6.20 -1.27
N PHE A 17 -8.68 5.15 -1.79
CA PHE A 17 -8.27 5.09 -3.20
C PHE A 17 -9.46 5.11 -4.15
N TYR A 18 -10.43 4.21 -3.95
CA TYR A 18 -11.61 4.16 -4.80
C TYR A 18 -12.53 5.35 -4.60
N GLY A 19 -12.52 6.00 -3.43
CA GLY A 19 -13.22 7.27 -3.23
C GLY A 19 -12.76 8.37 -4.19
N TRP A 20 -11.48 8.41 -4.56
CA TRP A 20 -10.97 9.33 -5.59
C TRP A 20 -11.32 8.86 -7.01
N VAL A 21 -11.22 7.57 -7.28
CA VAL A 21 -11.60 6.99 -8.58
C VAL A 21 -13.07 7.23 -8.89
N ASP A 22 -13.96 7.05 -7.91
CA ASP A 22 -15.40 7.27 -8.03
C ASP A 22 -15.75 8.75 -8.24
N GLN A 23 -14.88 9.66 -7.80
CA GLN A 23 -14.97 11.10 -8.10
C GLN A 23 -14.42 11.48 -9.47
N GLY A 24 -13.94 10.50 -10.25
CA GLY A 24 -13.46 10.67 -11.62
C GLY A 24 -11.94 10.81 -11.76
N SER A 25 -11.15 10.61 -10.70
CA SER A 25 -9.70 10.60 -10.80
C SER A 25 -9.20 9.38 -11.58
N GLU A 26 -8.22 9.59 -12.46
CA GLU A 26 -7.43 8.48 -13.00
C GLU A 26 -6.64 7.78 -11.89
N TYR A 27 -6.23 6.54 -12.11
CA TYR A 27 -5.60 5.70 -11.08
C TYR A 27 -4.33 6.31 -10.47
N ASP A 28 -3.48 6.91 -11.30
CA ASP A 28 -2.26 7.58 -10.86
C ASP A 28 -2.57 8.84 -10.04
N VAL A 29 -3.54 9.65 -10.47
CA VAL A 29 -4.03 10.81 -9.73
C VAL A 29 -4.65 10.37 -8.39
N ALA A 30 -5.45 9.32 -8.38
CA ALA A 30 -6.07 8.76 -7.18
C ALA A 30 -5.02 8.24 -6.19
N VAL A 31 -3.93 7.60 -6.66
CA VAL A 31 -2.77 7.25 -5.83
C VAL A 31 -2.19 8.49 -5.17
N GLU A 32 -1.89 9.53 -5.94
CA GLU A 32 -1.29 10.76 -5.43
C GLU A 32 -2.17 11.45 -4.40
N GLN A 33 -3.48 11.54 -4.66
CA GLN A 33 -4.44 12.11 -3.73
C GLN A 33 -4.53 11.27 -2.44
N SER A 34 -4.59 9.94 -2.57
CA SER A 34 -4.62 9.02 -1.43
C SER A 34 -3.40 9.22 -0.52
N ILE A 35 -2.21 9.35 -1.10
CA ILE A 35 -0.97 9.58 -0.35
C ILE A 35 -0.93 10.99 0.26
N TYR A 36 -1.26 12.02 -0.53
CA TYR A 36 -1.12 13.41 -0.12
C TYR A 36 -1.98 13.74 1.11
N TYR A 37 -3.24 13.28 1.10
CA TYR A 37 -4.18 13.54 2.19
C TYR A 37 -3.96 12.63 3.41
N ASN A 38 -3.13 11.59 3.30
CA ASN A 38 -2.82 10.65 4.39
C ASN A 38 -1.34 10.63 4.80
N LYS A 39 -0.61 11.73 4.54
CA LYS A 39 0.85 11.84 4.77
C LYS A 39 1.32 11.78 6.24
N GLN A 40 0.42 11.76 7.21
CA GLN A 40 0.73 11.74 8.65
C GLN A 40 0.39 10.39 9.31
N MET A 41 0.30 9.33 8.50
CA MET A 41 0.09 7.97 9.00
C MET A 41 1.31 7.45 9.74
N ASP A 42 1.06 6.53 10.66
CA ASP A 42 2.12 5.69 11.24
C ASP A 42 2.82 4.89 10.13
N GLU A 43 4.08 4.52 10.37
CA GLU A 43 4.95 3.95 9.33
C GLU A 43 4.37 2.69 8.68
N LEU A 44 3.83 1.75 9.48
CA LEU A 44 3.21 0.53 8.94
C LEU A 44 1.88 0.84 8.22
N ASP A 45 1.10 1.81 8.69
CA ASP A 45 -0.13 2.25 8.02
C ASP A 45 0.19 2.83 6.63
N GLU A 46 1.25 3.63 6.51
CA GLU A 46 1.74 4.16 5.23
C GLU A 46 2.14 3.01 4.29
N ILE A 47 2.85 1.99 4.79
CA ILE A 47 3.23 0.81 4.00
C ILE A 47 1.98 0.07 3.52
N ILE A 48 1.05 -0.25 4.43
CA ILE A 48 -0.19 -0.97 4.09
C ILE A 48 -0.99 -0.21 3.04
N LEU A 49 -1.11 1.12 3.17
CA LEU A 49 -1.77 1.98 2.18
C LEU A 49 -1.15 1.82 0.78
N ASN A 50 0.16 2.02 0.68
CA ASN A 50 0.85 2.02 -0.62
C ASN A 50 0.85 0.63 -1.27
N ILE A 51 1.14 -0.42 -0.49
CA ILE A 51 1.11 -1.81 -0.97
C ILE A 51 -0.30 -2.21 -1.39
N THR A 52 -1.31 -1.94 -0.57
CA THR A 52 -2.70 -2.29 -0.88
C THR A 52 -3.18 -1.63 -2.16
N ILE A 53 -2.88 -0.34 -2.37
CA ILE A 53 -3.24 0.35 -3.62
C ILE A 53 -2.49 -0.25 -4.81
N ALA A 54 -1.18 -0.51 -4.68
CA ALA A 54 -0.39 -1.08 -5.78
C ALA A 54 -0.89 -2.46 -6.23
N THR A 55 -1.38 -3.32 -5.32
CA THR A 55 -2.02 -4.60 -5.74
C THR A 55 -3.23 -4.38 -6.65
N ARG A 56 -3.93 -3.24 -6.59
CA ARG A 56 -5.04 -2.95 -7.51
C ARG A 56 -4.55 -2.77 -8.95
N PHE A 57 -3.33 -2.29 -9.14
CA PHE A 57 -2.76 -2.15 -10.47
C PHE A 57 -2.48 -3.53 -11.09
N SER A 58 -1.82 -4.41 -10.33
CA SER A 58 -1.59 -5.81 -10.71
C SER A 58 -2.91 -6.51 -11.08
N ARG A 59 -3.88 -6.50 -10.15
CA ARG A 59 -5.12 -7.29 -10.29
C ARG A 59 -6.11 -6.72 -11.30
N CYS A 60 -6.03 -5.43 -11.61
CA CYS A 60 -6.86 -4.80 -12.64
C CYS A 60 -6.14 -4.65 -13.99
N GLY A 61 -4.93 -5.19 -14.15
CA GLY A 61 -4.15 -5.09 -15.38
C GLY A 61 -3.82 -3.64 -15.77
N LYS A 62 -3.56 -2.78 -14.78
CA LYS A 62 -3.19 -1.37 -14.97
C LYS A 62 -1.69 -1.20 -14.82
N THR A 63 -1.11 -0.35 -15.66
CA THR A 63 0.31 0.03 -15.56
C THR A 63 0.54 0.99 -14.41
N ILE A 64 1.57 0.73 -13.61
CA ILE A 64 2.04 1.66 -12.58
C ILE A 64 2.90 2.76 -13.23
N SER A 65 2.65 4.01 -12.86
CA SER A 65 3.47 5.15 -13.32
C SER A 65 4.87 5.13 -12.70
N ASP A 66 5.88 5.65 -13.40
CA ASP A 66 7.26 5.70 -12.90
C ASP A 66 7.38 6.42 -11.54
N LYS A 67 6.57 7.48 -11.36
CA LYS A 67 6.49 8.20 -10.08
C LYS A 67 6.02 7.29 -8.95
N PHE A 68 5.02 6.44 -9.20
CA PHE A 68 4.54 5.51 -8.17
C PHE A 68 5.52 4.33 -7.99
N LYS A 69 6.16 3.83 -9.05
CA LYS A 69 7.26 2.84 -8.95
C LYS A 69 8.37 3.33 -8.02
N ASN A 70 8.93 4.52 -8.26
CA ASN A 70 9.99 5.11 -7.42
C ASN A 70 9.56 5.24 -5.95
N ARG A 71 8.27 5.52 -5.71
CA ARG A 71 7.74 5.56 -4.34
C ARG A 71 7.66 4.16 -3.73
N LEU A 72 7.17 3.18 -4.47
CA LEU A 72 7.06 1.80 -4.01
C LEU A 72 8.43 1.19 -3.68
N GLU A 73 9.49 1.51 -4.43
CA GLU A 73 10.85 1.08 -4.10
C GLU A 73 11.25 1.52 -2.68
N ASN A 74 10.98 2.78 -2.34
CA ASN A 74 11.24 3.31 -1.01
C ASN A 74 10.37 2.66 0.07
N ILE A 75 9.08 2.44 -0.21
CA ILE A 75 8.13 1.79 0.72
C ILE A 75 8.54 0.34 0.98
N ILE A 76 8.88 -0.42 -0.05
CA ILE A 76 9.30 -1.82 0.05
C ILE A 76 10.64 -1.93 0.78
N SER A 77 11.59 -1.01 0.51
CA SER A 77 12.86 -0.96 1.25
C SER A 77 12.65 -0.72 2.75
N LYS A 78 11.77 0.22 3.12
CA LYS A 78 11.37 0.44 4.52
C LYS A 78 10.75 -0.82 5.13
N TYR A 79 9.79 -1.44 4.43
CA TYR A 79 9.13 -2.66 4.88
C TYR A 79 10.13 -3.79 5.17
N LYS A 80 11.06 -4.06 4.25
CA LYS A 80 12.06 -5.12 4.37
C LYS A 80 13.05 -4.92 5.53
N THR A 81 13.19 -3.70 6.03
CA THR A 81 14.08 -3.35 7.15
C THR A 81 13.34 -3.12 8.47
N MET A 82 12.01 -3.20 8.45
CA MET A 82 11.15 -2.94 9.61
C MET A 82 11.13 -4.13 10.58
N ASN A 83 11.16 -3.84 11.88
CA ASN A 83 10.86 -4.85 12.90
C ASN A 83 9.32 -4.98 13.06
N LEU A 84 8.75 -5.95 12.34
CA LEU A 84 7.30 -6.21 12.31
C LEU A 84 6.74 -6.72 13.64
N GLU A 85 7.55 -7.32 14.51
CA GLU A 85 7.12 -7.81 15.83
C GLU A 85 6.55 -6.67 16.71
N LYS A 86 6.97 -5.43 16.47
CA LYS A 86 6.49 -4.24 17.18
C LYS A 86 5.01 -3.91 16.90
N TYR A 87 4.46 -4.43 15.81
CA TYR A 87 3.13 -4.07 15.31
C TYR A 87 2.06 -5.13 15.60
N TRP A 88 2.44 -6.25 16.21
CA TRP A 88 1.52 -7.31 16.64
C TRP A 88 0.71 -7.91 15.49
N LEU A 89 1.31 -7.97 14.30
CA LEU A 89 0.76 -8.73 13.18
C LEU A 89 0.84 -10.22 13.48
N THR A 90 -0.19 -10.95 13.08
CA THR A 90 -0.19 -12.42 13.07
C THR A 90 0.68 -12.96 11.94
N ASP A 91 1.08 -14.22 12.05
CA ASP A 91 1.86 -14.91 11.01
C ASP A 91 1.13 -14.91 9.65
N ASP A 92 -0.20 -15.07 9.68
CA ASP A 92 -1.04 -15.02 8.47
C ASP A 92 -1.04 -13.62 7.84
N GLU A 93 -1.17 -12.56 8.65
CA GLU A 93 -1.15 -11.17 8.15
C GLU A 93 0.23 -10.81 7.57
N MET A 94 1.32 -11.26 8.21
CA MET A 94 2.67 -11.09 7.67
C MET A 94 2.87 -11.85 6.35
N THR A 95 2.36 -13.08 6.27
CA THR A 95 2.40 -13.89 5.04
C THR A 95 1.69 -13.18 3.90
N VAL A 96 0.46 -12.70 4.13
CA VAL A 96 -0.30 -11.94 3.12
C VAL A 96 0.45 -10.69 2.67
N LEU A 97 1.02 -9.93 3.60
CA LEU A 97 1.74 -8.71 3.27
C LEU A 97 3.02 -9.00 2.45
N ASN A 98 3.72 -10.10 2.75
CA ASN A 98 4.88 -10.54 1.98
C ASN A 98 4.49 -10.94 0.55
N GLU A 99 3.44 -11.74 0.39
CA GLU A 99 2.94 -12.15 -0.94
C GLU A 99 2.54 -10.94 -1.79
N GLU A 100 1.91 -9.93 -1.19
CA GLU A 100 1.54 -8.71 -1.88
C GLU A 100 2.75 -7.85 -2.27
N VAL A 101 3.80 -7.83 -1.45
CA VAL A 101 5.07 -7.18 -1.81
C VAL A 101 5.70 -7.88 -3.02
N GLU A 102 5.75 -9.21 -3.03
CA GLU A 102 6.26 -9.98 -4.17
C GLU A 102 5.43 -9.74 -5.45
N GLU A 103 4.10 -9.70 -5.33
CA GLU A 103 3.18 -9.35 -6.42
C GLU A 103 3.54 -7.99 -7.05
N ILE A 104 3.80 -6.98 -6.20
CA ILE A 104 4.12 -5.62 -6.63
C ILE A 104 5.50 -5.56 -7.27
N GLU A 105 6.51 -6.21 -6.69
CA GLU A 105 7.86 -6.28 -7.27
C GLU A 105 7.82 -6.88 -8.69
N GLY A 106 6.93 -7.85 -8.94
CA GLY A 106 6.72 -8.43 -10.27
C GLY A 106 6.20 -7.45 -11.33
N ILE A 107 5.41 -6.44 -10.96
CA ILE A 107 4.83 -5.46 -11.89
C ILE A 107 5.58 -4.12 -11.93
N MET A 108 6.57 -3.94 -11.04
CA MET A 108 7.47 -2.79 -11.06
C MET A 108 8.61 -2.94 -12.09
N CYS A 109 8.84 -4.15 -12.59
CA CYS A 109 9.82 -4.45 -13.64
C CYS A 109 9.57 -3.68 -14.96
#